data_AF-A0A6B3GTI1-F1
#
_entry.id   AF-A0A6B3GTI1-F1
#
_cell.length_a   1.000
_cell.length_b   1.000
_cell.length_c   1.000
_cell.angle_alpha   90.00
_cell.angle_beta   90.00
_cell.angle_gamma   90.00
#
_symmetry.space_group_name_H-M   'P 1'
#
loop_
_entity.id
_entity.type
_entity.pdbx_description
1 polymer ?
#
loop_
_entity_poly.entity_id
_entity_poly.type
_entity_poly.pdbx_seq_one_letter_code
_entity_poly.pdbx_strand_id
1 'polypeptide(L)'
;LHMLPEGDGDEEAAVRAVHRFLRRTPARMTGVWLPDTVGDRRPQNLPGTWDQYPNWRLPIADPEGHPVTLEEITASPRLHALMEVLRPRKPHTAPPGERRP
;
A
#
# COMPACT_ATOMS: atom_id res chain seq x y z
N LEU A 1 -3.40 13.12 -10.39
CA LEU A 1 -4.31 12.44 -9.44
C LEU A 1 -5.74 13.04 -9.43
N HIS A 2 -6.13 13.85 -10.41
CA HIS A 2 -7.49 14.43 -10.54
C HIS A 2 -8.59 13.43 -10.98
N MET A 3 -8.29 12.13 -11.02
CA MET A 3 -9.25 11.10 -11.44
C MET A 3 -9.99 10.46 -10.28
N LEU A 4 -9.62 10.78 -9.04
CA LEU A 4 -10.25 10.27 -7.84
C LEU A 4 -10.79 11.46 -7.04
N PRO A 5 -12.08 11.44 -6.63
CA PRO A 5 -12.72 12.57 -5.97
C PRO A 5 -12.05 12.96 -4.64
N GLU A 6 -11.23 12.07 -4.07
CA GLU A 6 -10.46 12.31 -2.85
C GLU A 6 -9.04 12.88 -3.08
N GLY A 7 -8.65 13.21 -4.32
CA GLY A 7 -7.26 13.48 -4.72
C GLY A 7 -6.68 14.86 -4.43
N ASP A 8 -7.49 15.87 -4.11
CA ASP A 8 -6.99 17.24 -3.86
C ASP A 8 -6.80 17.46 -2.35
N GLY A 9 -5.55 17.34 -1.88
CA GLY A 9 -5.12 17.71 -0.52
C GLY A 9 -5.00 16.59 0.50
N ASP A 10 -5.50 15.38 0.21
CA ASP A 10 -5.35 14.19 1.06
C ASP A 10 -4.71 13.03 0.28
N GLU A 11 -3.38 12.97 0.35
CA GLU A 11 -2.59 11.92 -0.30
C GLU A 11 -2.95 10.51 0.20
N GLU A 12 -3.26 10.36 1.50
CA GLU A 12 -3.64 9.07 2.07
C GLU A 12 -4.98 8.57 1.51
N ALA A 13 -5.95 9.48 1.39
CA ALA A 13 -7.24 9.16 0.79
C ALA A 13 -7.10 8.81 -0.71
N ALA A 14 -6.23 9.50 -1.43
CA ALA A 14 -5.91 9.19 -2.82
C ALA A 14 -5.33 7.77 -2.97
N VAL A 15 -4.36 7.40 -2.14
CA VAL A 15 -3.78 6.04 -2.09
C VAL A 15 -4.86 4.98 -1.81
N ARG A 16 -5.72 5.21 -0.80
CA ARG A 16 -6.85 4.30 -0.53
C ARG A 16 -7.84 4.20 -1.69
N ALA A 17 -8.08 5.29 -2.41
CA ALA A 17 -8.97 5.30 -3.57
C ALA A 17 -8.39 4.47 -4.74
N VAL A 18 -7.08 4.55 -5.00
CA VAL A 18 -6.38 3.68 -5.95
C VAL A 18 -6.50 2.21 -5.56
N HIS A 19 -6.26 1.86 -4.29
CA HIS A 19 -6.42 0.48 -3.83
C HIS A 19 -7.87 -0.03 -3.89
N ARG A 20 -8.88 0.83 -3.63
CA ARG A 20 -10.29 0.52 -3.88
C ARG A 20 -10.55 0.21 -5.35
N PHE A 21 -9.95 0.98 -6.26
CA PHE A 21 -10.06 0.73 -7.69
C PHE A 21 -9.44 -0.62 -8.07
N LEU A 22 -8.20 -0.90 -7.63
CA LEU A 22 -7.54 -2.17 -7.89
C LEU A 22 -8.36 -3.37 -7.42
N ARG A 23 -9.00 -3.25 -6.25
CA ARG A 23 -9.86 -4.28 -5.69
C ARG A 23 -11.13 -4.58 -6.51
N ARG A 24 -11.58 -3.64 -7.35
CA ARG A 24 -12.73 -3.82 -8.25
C ARG A 24 -12.37 -4.53 -9.55
N THR A 25 -11.09 -4.74 -9.82
CA THR A 25 -10.62 -5.44 -11.02
C THR A 25 -10.79 -6.96 -10.89
N PRO A 26 -10.80 -7.73 -11.98
CA PRO A 26 -10.85 -9.19 -11.92
C PRO A 26 -9.51 -9.86 -11.52
N ALA A 27 -8.52 -9.07 -11.07
CA ALA A 27 -7.22 -9.60 -10.67
C ALA A 27 -7.34 -10.60 -9.50
N ARG A 28 -6.62 -11.73 -9.59
CA ARG A 28 -6.63 -12.77 -8.55
C ARG A 28 -5.83 -12.37 -7.32
N MET A 29 -4.88 -11.44 -7.47
CA MET A 29 -4.02 -10.94 -6.42
C MET A 29 -3.89 -9.42 -6.55
N THR A 30 -3.80 -8.73 -5.41
CA THR A 30 -3.49 -7.30 -5.33
C THR A 30 -2.25 -7.14 -4.48
N GLY A 31 -1.19 -6.55 -5.04
CA GLY A 31 0.00 -6.18 -4.30
C GLY A 31 -0.22 -4.88 -3.54
N VAL A 32 0.35 -4.80 -2.34
CA VAL A 32 0.43 -3.57 -1.54
C VAL A 32 1.89 -3.22 -1.40
N TRP A 33 2.25 -1.99 -1.77
CA TRP A 33 3.59 -1.49 -1.58
C TRP A 33 3.72 -0.97 -0.15
N LEU A 34 4.62 -1.55 0.64
CA LEU A 34 4.70 -1.26 2.08
C LEU A 34 4.92 0.23 2.42
N PRO A 35 5.73 1.00 1.67
CA PRO A 35 5.78 2.47 1.73
C PRO A 35 4.44 3.20 1.78
N ASP A 36 3.42 2.75 1.03
CA ASP A 36 2.09 3.36 1.03
C ASP A 36 1.39 3.26 2.39
N THR A 37 1.81 2.32 3.25
CA THR A 37 1.24 2.07 4.58
C THR A 37 1.79 3.00 5.66
N VAL A 38 2.89 3.70 5.37
CA VAL A 38 3.55 4.65 6.28
C VAL A 38 3.76 6.02 5.66
N GLY A 39 3.45 6.18 4.37
CA GLY A 39 3.53 7.46 3.65
C GLY A 39 4.92 7.81 3.15
N ASP A 40 5.82 6.83 2.97
CA ASP A 40 7.13 7.07 2.37
C ASP A 40 6.97 7.42 0.89
N ARG A 41 7.39 8.62 0.51
CA ARG A 41 7.26 9.15 -0.86
C ARG A 41 8.49 8.89 -1.71
N ARG A 42 9.55 8.32 -1.14
CA ARG A 42 10.84 8.17 -1.81
C ARG A 42 10.85 6.85 -2.60
N PRO A 43 11.05 6.88 -3.92
CA PRO A 43 11.14 5.64 -4.69
C PRO A 43 12.41 4.86 -4.32
N GLN A 44 12.34 3.53 -4.31
CA GLN A 44 13.52 2.70 -4.06
C GLN A 44 14.53 2.79 -5.21
N ASN A 45 14.06 3.08 -6.42
CA ASN A 45 14.88 3.11 -7.62
C ASN A 45 14.41 4.24 -8.54
N LEU A 46 15.37 5.06 -8.99
CA LEU A 46 15.20 6.07 -10.01
C LEU A 46 15.95 5.62 -11.28
N PRO A 47 15.26 5.04 -12.28
CA PRO A 47 15.91 4.53 -13.49
C PRO A 47 16.76 5.59 -14.19
N GLY A 48 17.90 5.16 -14.74
CA GLY A 48 18.84 6.05 -15.42
C GLY A 48 19.80 6.81 -14.49
N THR A 49 19.84 6.45 -13.21
CA THR A 49 20.82 6.98 -12.25
C THR A 49 21.79 5.91 -11.78
N TRP A 50 22.99 6.34 -11.41
CA TRP A 50 24.06 5.51 -10.86
C TRP A 50 24.47 6.04 -9.47
N ASP A 51 25.04 7.25 -9.41
CA ASP A 51 25.52 7.90 -8.17
C ASP A 51 24.64 9.07 -7.72
N GLN A 52 23.72 9.53 -8.56
CA GLN A 52 22.86 10.68 -8.29
C GLN A 52 21.77 10.39 -7.27
N TYR A 53 21.40 9.12 -7.10
CA TYR A 53 20.33 8.71 -6.19
C TYR A 53 20.72 7.43 -5.43
N PRO A 54 20.33 7.27 -4.15
CA PRO A 54 20.57 6.05 -3.39
C PRO A 54 19.64 4.89 -3.75
N ASN A 55 19.68 4.48 -5.03
CA ASN A 55 18.97 3.32 -5.53
C ASN A 55 19.25 2.10 -4.67
N TRP A 56 18.18 1.39 -4.30
CA TRP A 56 18.23 0.13 -3.54
C TRP A 56 18.85 0.23 -2.13
N ARG A 57 19.10 1.45 -1.64
CA ARG A 57 19.74 1.70 -0.34
C ARG A 57 18.82 2.35 0.68
N LEU A 58 17.64 2.80 0.28
CA LEU A 58 16.72 3.48 1.20
C LEU A 58 16.00 2.46 2.10
N PRO A 59 15.96 2.67 3.41
CA PRO A 59 15.03 1.99 4.30
C PRO A 59 13.63 2.57 4.13
N ILE A 60 12.61 1.81 4.51
CA ILE A 60 11.24 2.33 4.63
C ILE A 60 11.22 3.39 5.73
N ALA A 61 10.61 4.54 5.46
CA ALA A 61 10.52 5.66 6.39
C ALA A 61 9.10 6.21 6.56
N ASP A 62 8.95 7.11 7.51
CA ASP A 62 7.80 7.99 7.65
C ASP A 62 7.75 9.07 6.53
N PRO A 63 6.70 9.90 6.47
CA PRO A 63 6.56 10.96 5.47
C PRO A 63 7.67 12.03 5.51
N GLU A 64 8.36 12.17 6.65
CA GLU A 64 9.47 13.08 6.90
C GLU A 64 10.83 12.46 6.54
N GLY A 65 10.87 11.16 6.25
CA GLY A 65 12.05 10.43 5.83
C GLY A 65 12.83 9.74 6.96
N HIS A 66 12.29 9.66 8.18
CA HIS A 66 12.89 8.90 9.27
C HIS A 66 12.61 7.39 9.12
N PRO A 67 13.64 6.53 9.13
CA PRO A 67 13.45 5.09 9.03
C PRO A 67 12.51 4.56 10.11
N VAL A 68 11.61 3.64 9.73
CA VAL A 68 10.66 2.99 10.64
C VAL A 68 10.99 1.51 10.80
N THR A 69 10.76 1.01 12.00
CA THR A 69 10.88 -0.40 12.37
C THR A 69 9.68 -1.21 11.88
N LEU A 70 9.79 -2.54 11.92
CA LEU A 70 8.67 -3.41 11.60
C LEU A 70 7.50 -3.20 12.58
N GLU A 71 7.81 -3.04 13.87
CA GLU A 71 6.82 -2.80 14.94
C GLU A 71 6.02 -1.53 14.65
N GLU A 72 6.70 -0.44 14.30
CA GLU A 72 6.07 0.83 13.92
C GLU A 72 5.20 0.70 12.66
N ILE A 73 5.68 -0.02 11.65
CA ILE A 73 4.89 -0.32 10.45
C ILE A 73 3.61 -1.08 10.84
N THR A 74 3.72 -2.14 11.65
CA THR A 74 2.56 -2.93 12.07
C THR A 74 1.60 -2.19 12.98
N ALA A 75 2.06 -1.15 13.68
CA ALA A 75 1.25 -0.27 14.51
C ALA A 75 0.62 0.91 13.74
N SER A 76 1.03 1.14 12.49
CA SER A 76 0.62 2.30 11.70
C SER A 76 -0.90 2.41 11.55
N PRO A 77 -1.53 3.52 11.98
CA PRO A 77 -2.94 3.78 11.71
C PRO A 77 -3.26 3.79 10.21
N ARG A 78 -2.31 4.25 9.39
CA ARG A 78 -2.42 4.30 7.93
C ARG A 78 -2.40 2.89 7.33
N LEU A 79 -1.58 1.99 7.85
CA LEU A 79 -1.61 0.57 7.49
C LEU A 79 -2.99 -0.02 7.78
N HIS A 80 -3.51 0.17 8.99
CA HIS A 80 -4.81 -0.34 9.38
C HIS A 80 -5.93 0.20 8.49
N ALA A 81 -5.96 1.52 8.24
CA ALA A 81 -6.93 2.15 7.37
C ALA A 81 -6.88 1.60 5.93
N LEU A 82 -5.68 1.31 5.41
CA LEU A 82 -5.52 0.71 4.10
C LEU A 82 -5.97 -0.76 4.07
N MET A 83 -5.67 -1.55 5.12
CA MET A 83 -6.11 -2.94 5.18
C MET A 83 -7.64 -3.07 5.25
N GLU A 84 -8.35 -2.12 5.85
CA GLU A 84 -9.82 -2.08 5.81
C GLU A 84 -10.37 -1.94 4.38
N VAL A 85 -9.68 -1.20 3.50
CA VAL A 85 -10.06 -1.10 2.09
C VAL A 85 -9.97 -2.46 1.38
N LEU A 86 -8.99 -3.27 1.76
CA LEU A 86 -8.69 -4.56 1.13
C LEU A 86 -9.39 -5.75 1.79
N ARG A 87 -9.97 -5.56 2.99
CA ARG A 87 -10.68 -6.59 3.76
C ARG A 87 -11.75 -7.29 2.91
N PRO A 88 -11.66 -8.62 2.68
CA PRO A 88 -12.56 -9.35 1.79
C PRO A 88 -14.02 -9.26 2.26
N ARG A 89 -14.97 -9.04 1.33
CA ARG A 89 -16.41 -8.95 1.64
C ARG A 89 -17.05 -10.33 1.90
N LYS A 90 -16.43 -11.39 1.37
CA LYS A 90 -16.72 -12.79 1.66
C LYS A 90 -15.38 -13.53 1.71
N PRO A 91 -15.20 -14.55 2.57
CA PRO A 91 -14.02 -15.40 2.49
C PRO A 91 -13.93 -16.02 1.09
N HIS A 92 -12.77 -15.90 0.44
CA HIS A 92 -12.51 -16.52 -0.86
C HIS A 92 -12.41 -18.05 -0.74
N THR A 93 -12.20 -18.55 0.47
CA THR A 93 -12.10 -19.96 0.79
C THR A 93 -13.40 -20.42 1.44
N ALA A 94 -14.03 -21.43 0.86
CA ALA A 94 -15.15 -22.11 1.50
C ALA A 94 -14.69 -22.65 2.87
N PRO A 95 -15.54 -22.59 3.91
CA PRO A 95 -15.20 -23.15 5.22
C PRO A 95 -14.83 -24.64 5.08
N PRO A 96 -14.07 -25.21 6.03
CA PRO A 96 -13.51 -26.55 5.89
C PRO A 96 -14.49 -27.64 5.42
N GLY A 97 -15.76 -27.59 5.83
CA GLY A 97 -16.80 -28.55 5.45
C GLY A 97 -17.47 -28.34 4.07
N GLU A 98 -17.18 -27.25 3.38
CA GLU A 98 -17.74 -26.90 2.07
C GLU A 98 -16.73 -27.02 0.92
N ARG A 99 -15.47 -27.38 1.23
CA ARG A 99 -14.45 -27.66 0.21
C ARG A 99 -14.76 -29.02 -0.42
N ARG A 100 -15.09 -29.06 -1.72
CA ARG A 100 -15.19 -30.32 -2.46
C ARG A 100 -13.82 -31.05 -2.44
N PRO A 101 -13.82 -32.38 -2.29
CA PRO A 101 -12.59 -33.17 -2.32
C PRO A 101 -11.87 -33.06 -3.67
#